data_AF-A0A962C0L8-F1
#
_entry.id   AF-A0A962C0L8-F1
#
_cell.length_a   1.000
_cell.length_b   1.000
_cell.length_c   1.000
_cell.angle_alpha   90.00
_cell.angle_beta   90.00
_cell.angle_gamma   90.00
#
_symmetry.space_group_name_H-M   'P 1'
#
loop_
_entity.id
_entity.type
_entity.pdbx_description
1 polymer ?
#
loop_
_entity_poly.entity_id
_entity_poly.type
_entity_poly.pdbx_seq_one_letter_code
_entity_poly.pdbx_strand_id
1 'polypeptide(L)' 'MKVLSSLKSAKSRHRDCKVVRRRGKVFVICK' A
#
# COMPACT_ATOMS: atom_id res chain seq x y z
N MET A 1 7.07 7.95 -1.45
CA MET A 1 6.52 6.63 -1.82
C MET A 1 7.67 5.65 -1.98
N LYS A 2 7.58 4.43 -1.43
CA LYS A 2 8.57 3.36 -1.65
C LYS A 2 7.98 2.32 -2.59
N VAL A 3 8.66 2.04 -3.70
CA VAL A 3 8.25 0.98 -4.63
C VAL A 3 8.75 -0.35 -4.08
N LEU A 4 7.87 -1.34 -3.99
CA LEU A 4 8.16 -2.66 -3.47
C LEU A 4 7.65 -3.69 -4.47
N SER A 5 8.37 -4.82 -4.59
CA SER A 5 7.93 -5.97 -5.40
C SER A 5 6.70 -6.67 -4.81
N SER A 6 6.45 -6.52 -3.50
CA SER A 6 5.27 -7.05 -2.82
C SER A 6 4.67 -6.03 -1.85
N LEU A 7 3.34 -5.95 -1.85
CA LEU A 7 2.57 -5.09 -0.93
C LEU A 7 2.08 -5.86 0.31
N LYS A 8 2.33 -7.17 0.42
CA LYS A 8 1.81 -8.03 1.49
C LYS A 8 2.26 -7.55 2.87
N SER A 9 3.55 -7.31 3.05
CA SER A 9 4.09 -6.79 4.31
C SER A 9 3.78 -5.31 4.49
N ALA A 10 3.63 -4.53 3.41
CA ALA A 10 3.36 -3.10 3.50
C ALA A 10 1.96 -2.81 4.03
N LYS A 11 0.95 -3.60 3.65
CA LYS A 11 -0.44 -3.40 4.09
C LYS A 11 -0.71 -3.80 5.54
N SER A 12 0.15 -4.61 6.16
CA SER A 12 -0.04 -5.13 7.52
C SER A 12 0.82 -4.43 8.58
N ARG A 13 1.60 -3.40 8.20
CA ARG A 13 2.48 -2.67 9.13
C ARG A 13 1.74 -1.85 10.16
N HIS A 14 0.58 -1.32 9.80
CA HIS A 14 -0.25 -0.49 10.66
C HIS A 14 -1.72 -0.79 10.40
N ARG A 15 -2.57 -0.60 11.41
CA ARG A 15 -4.02 -0.83 11.30
C ARG A 15 -4.68 0.05 10.23
N ASP A 16 -4.15 1.25 10.03
CA ASP A 16 -4.70 2.24 9.09
C ASP A 16 -4.11 2.14 7.68
N CYS A 17 -3.23 1.16 7.43
CA CYS A 17 -2.75 0.90 6.09
C CYS A 17 -3.89 0.38 5.20
N LYS A 18 -4.17 1.10 4.12
CA LYS A 18 -5.23 0.78 3.15
C LYS A 18 -4.65 0.59 1.77
N VAL A 19 -5.10 -0.45 1.09
CA VAL A 19 -4.78 -0.69 -0.32
C VAL A 19 -5.73 0.16 -1.17
N VAL A 20 -5.15 0.99 -2.05
CA VAL A 20 -5.91 1.85 -2.97
C VAL A 20 -5.40 1.68 -4.39
N ARG A 21 -6.29 1.83 -5.38
CA ARG A 21 -5.92 1.88 -6.80
C ARG A 21 -5.98 3.32 -7.28
N ARG A 22 -4.90 3.83 -7.85
CA ARG A 22 -4.80 5.18 -8.42
C ARG A 22 -4.05 5.11 -9.75
N ARG A 23 -4.57 5.74 -10.81
CA ARG A 23 -3.94 5.79 -12.14
C ARG A 23 -3.47 4.40 -12.64
N GLY A 24 -4.31 3.38 -12.45
CA GLY A 24 -4.02 1.99 -12.85
C GLY A 24 -3.01 1.24 -11.96
N LYS A 25 -2.38 1.89 -10.97
CA LYS A 25 -1.40 1.27 -10.05
C LYS A 25 -2.00 1.02 -8.67
N VAL A 26 -1.52 -0.04 -8.01
CA VAL A 26 -1.90 -0.39 -6.64
C VAL A 26 -0.91 0.24 -5.66
N PHE A 27 -1.42 0.95 -4.66
CA PHE A 27 -0.64 1.56 -3.60
C PHE A 27 -1.15 1.11 -2.24
N VAL A 28 -0.26 1.07 -1.26
CA VAL A 28 -0.63 1.06 0.16
C VAL A 28 -0.42 2.48 0.67
N ILE A 29 -1.47 3.07 1.24
CA ILE A 29 -1.42 4.37 1.91
C ILE A 29 -1.73 4.17 3.40
N CYS A 30 -1.15 4.99 4.27
CA CYS A 30 -1.60 5.11 5.66
C CYS A 30 -2.49 6.36 5.70
N LYS A 31 -3.73 6.21 6.18
CA LYS A 31 -4.62 7.34 6.45
C LYS A 31 -4.67 7.61 7.94
#